data_AF-A0A7W9SL42-F1
#
_entry.id   AF-A0A7W9SL42-F1
#
_cell.length_a   1.000
_cell.length_b   1.000
_cell.length_c   1.000
_cell.angle_alpha   90.00
_cell.angle_beta   90.00
_cell.angle_gamma   90.00
#
_symmetry.space_group_name_H-M   'P 1'
#
loop_
_entity.id
_entity.type
_entity.pdbx_description
1 polymer ?
#
loop_
_entity_poly.entity_id
_entity_poly.type
_entity_poly.pdbx_seq_one_letter_code
_entity_poly.pdbx_strand_id
1 'polypeptide(L)'
;MDDNTMIVENESTESANKRMEPTRKPSGFYNSRQSAELSRSEQIVQTAKLPEHSAKLTARGVGADVVSALEEKITDARELADIVAQGAGKKQRSAQTEGDAKKLMLQQVYSIQAAARVKYADSDPLALRDYGIGGRLTALNRADLEALVNGIATRLAQDTLPGIPTTAAADLRSAIATWKSANASQSATTEERSTARSRRDTMVQEINALRRKVQFAADGAYPHWEPENAAIRTAFGLPKNKPFAG
;
A
#
# COMPACT_ATOMS: atom_id res chain seq x y z
N MET A 1 -35.83 59.44 -7.77
CA MET A 1 -36.77 58.66 -6.96
C MET A 1 -36.78 57.27 -7.52
N ASP A 2 -36.54 56.34 -6.62
CA ASP A 2 -36.06 54.99 -6.80
C ASP A 2 -37.05 53.99 -7.45
N ASP A 3 -36.54 52.77 -7.56
CA ASP A 3 -37.14 51.46 -7.84
C ASP A 3 -37.35 51.08 -9.31
N ASN A 4 -36.57 50.15 -9.92
CA ASN A 4 -36.13 48.80 -9.53
C ASN A 4 -37.28 47.79 -9.41
N THR A 5 -37.50 46.96 -10.43
CA THR A 5 -37.74 45.51 -10.27
C THR A 5 -37.42 44.75 -11.58
N MET A 6 -36.71 43.63 -11.40
CA MET A 6 -36.14 42.62 -12.30
C MET A 6 -37.11 42.05 -13.37
N ILE A 7 -36.68 41.83 -14.62
CA ILE A 7 -35.95 40.67 -15.21
C ILE A 7 -36.61 39.31 -14.93
N VAL A 8 -37.14 38.67 -15.98
CA VAL A 8 -37.17 37.20 -16.16
C VAL A 8 -37.08 36.86 -17.67
N GLU A 9 -35.96 36.20 -18.02
CA GLU A 9 -35.73 35.14 -19.05
C GLU A 9 -36.01 35.48 -20.54
N ASN A 10 -35.26 34.98 -21.53
CA ASN A 10 -34.69 33.64 -21.65
C ASN A 10 -33.75 33.66 -22.88
N GLU A 11 -32.46 33.36 -22.74
CA GLU A 11 -31.67 32.90 -23.89
C GLU A 11 -30.37 32.22 -23.47
N SER A 12 -29.97 31.26 -24.30
CA SER A 12 -28.70 30.53 -24.33
C SER A 12 -28.51 29.39 -23.33
N THR A 13 -28.70 28.16 -23.82
CA THR A 13 -27.70 27.09 -23.65
C THR A 13 -27.75 26.08 -24.81
N GLU A 14 -27.23 26.49 -25.96
CA GLU A 14 -26.68 25.54 -26.95
C GLU A 14 -25.16 25.59 -26.80
N SER A 15 -24.56 24.56 -26.16
CA SER A 15 -23.20 24.07 -26.44
C SER A 15 -22.76 22.99 -25.46
N ALA A 16 -22.05 22.00 -26.01
CA ALA A 16 -21.25 20.96 -25.35
C ALA A 16 -21.97 19.66 -24.94
N ASN A 17 -22.51 18.94 -25.93
CA ASN A 17 -22.58 17.48 -25.89
C ASN A 17 -21.16 16.88 -25.98
N LYS A 18 -20.40 16.94 -24.88
CA LYS A 18 -19.10 16.28 -24.75
C LYS A 18 -19.38 14.86 -24.24
N ARG A 19 -19.33 13.87 -25.13
CA ARG A 19 -19.31 12.44 -24.76
C ARG A 19 -18.27 12.27 -23.64
N MET A 20 -18.72 11.95 -22.43
CA MET A 20 -17.85 11.47 -21.38
C MET A 20 -17.20 10.19 -21.89
N GLU A 21 -15.90 10.22 -22.17
CA GLU A 21 -15.15 9.00 -22.27
C GLU A 21 -15.33 8.22 -20.97
N PRO A 22 -15.61 6.90 -21.02
CA PRO A 22 -15.72 6.12 -19.81
C PRO A 22 -14.38 6.20 -19.09
N THR A 23 -14.36 6.90 -17.96
CA THR A 23 -13.27 6.82 -17.01
C THR A 23 -13.10 5.34 -16.68
N ARG A 24 -11.99 4.75 -17.14
CA ARG A 24 -11.60 3.40 -16.73
C ARG A 24 -11.61 3.41 -15.21
N LYS A 25 -12.63 2.76 -14.63
CA LYS A 25 -12.67 2.51 -13.19
C LYS A 25 -11.30 1.92 -12.83
N PRO A 26 -10.57 2.50 -11.86
CA PRO A 26 -9.33 1.89 -11.42
C PRO A 26 -9.67 0.44 -11.10
N SER A 27 -9.01 -0.51 -11.77
CA SER A 27 -9.23 -1.93 -11.53
C SER A 27 -9.10 -2.13 -10.03
N GLY A 28 -10.17 -2.57 -9.37
CA GLY A 28 -10.17 -2.76 -7.94
C GLY A 28 -8.99 -3.65 -7.52
N PHE A 29 -8.61 -3.57 -6.25
CA PHE A 29 -7.60 -4.46 -5.67
C PHE A 29 -8.00 -5.94 -5.75
N TYR A 30 -9.23 -6.21 -6.19
CA TYR A 30 -9.72 -7.46 -6.73
C TYR A 30 -10.20 -7.24 -8.17
N ASN A 31 -10.00 -8.23 -9.03
CA ASN A 31 -10.75 -8.25 -10.30
C ASN A 31 -12.24 -8.51 -10.02
N SER A 32 -13.11 -8.19 -10.99
CA SER A 32 -14.57 -8.30 -10.82
C SER A 32 -15.02 -9.70 -10.37
N ARG A 33 -14.34 -10.74 -10.86
CA ARG A 33 -14.59 -12.13 -10.46
C ARG A 33 -14.21 -12.38 -9.00
N GLN A 34 -13.04 -11.95 -8.56
CA GLN A 34 -12.59 -12.12 -7.17
C GLN A 34 -13.51 -11.38 -6.20
N SER A 35 -13.96 -10.16 -6.54
CA SER A 35 -14.93 -9.43 -5.72
C SER A 35 -16.25 -10.19 -5.60
N ALA A 36 -16.78 -10.71 -6.72
CA ALA A 36 -18.00 -11.50 -6.71
C ALA A 36 -17.84 -12.82 -5.92
N GLU A 37 -16.68 -13.47 -6.02
CA GLU A 37 -16.36 -14.69 -5.25
C GLU A 37 -16.33 -14.42 -3.75
N LEU A 38 -15.73 -13.32 -3.29
CA LEU A 38 -15.71 -12.92 -1.88
C LEU A 38 -17.11 -12.62 -1.36
N SER A 39 -17.87 -11.75 -2.04
CA SER A 39 -19.24 -11.42 -1.64
C SER A 39 -20.15 -12.65 -1.57
N ARG A 40 -19.99 -13.59 -2.51
CA ARG A 40 -20.71 -14.87 -2.47
C ARG A 40 -20.30 -15.73 -1.28
N SER A 41 -19.00 -15.82 -0.99
CA SER A 41 -18.50 -16.56 0.17
C SER A 41 -19.03 -15.99 1.48
N GLU A 42 -19.12 -14.66 1.61
CA GLU A 42 -19.71 -14.01 2.79
C GLU A 42 -21.17 -14.37 2.98
N GLN A 43 -21.97 -14.27 1.91
CA GLN A 43 -23.38 -14.65 1.97
C GLN A 43 -23.55 -16.11 2.43
N ILE A 44 -22.69 -17.01 1.96
CA ILE A 44 -22.68 -18.42 2.36
C ILE A 44 -22.27 -18.58 3.82
N VAL A 45 -21.27 -17.83 4.31
CA VAL A 45 -20.89 -17.82 5.74
C VAL A 45 -22.08 -17.39 6.60
N GLN A 46 -22.73 -16.27 6.25
CA GLN A 46 -23.88 -15.78 7.02
C GLN A 46 -25.03 -16.78 7.04
N THR A 47 -25.30 -17.42 5.90
CA THR A 47 -26.31 -18.47 5.78
C THR A 47 -25.93 -19.70 6.61
N ALA A 48 -24.67 -20.17 6.55
CA ALA A 48 -24.19 -21.33 7.27
C ALA A 48 -24.21 -21.15 8.79
N LYS A 49 -24.07 -19.91 9.28
CA LYS A 49 -24.10 -19.58 10.71
C LYS A 49 -25.50 -19.59 11.33
N LEU A 50 -26.57 -19.61 10.53
CA LEU A 50 -27.92 -19.73 11.06
C LEU A 50 -28.08 -21.05 11.82
N PRO A 51 -28.63 -21.06 13.06
CA PRO A 51 -28.64 -22.25 13.91
C PRO A 51 -29.26 -23.50 13.27
N GLU A 52 -30.34 -23.31 12.51
CA GLU A 52 -31.02 -24.41 11.80
C GLU A 52 -30.14 -25.02 10.70
N HIS A 53 -29.27 -24.22 10.09
CA HIS A 53 -28.42 -24.63 8.99
C HIS A 53 -27.10 -25.21 9.51
N SER A 54 -26.52 -24.63 10.55
CA SER A 54 -25.29 -25.11 11.16
C SER A 54 -25.42 -26.54 11.70
N ALA A 55 -26.56 -26.89 12.29
CA ALA A 55 -26.85 -28.25 12.74
C ALA A 55 -26.87 -29.25 11.57
N LYS A 56 -27.52 -28.89 10.46
CA LYS A 56 -27.59 -29.73 9.25
C LYS A 56 -26.24 -29.89 8.55
N LEU A 57 -25.43 -28.82 8.51
CA LEU A 57 -24.07 -28.87 7.97
C LEU A 57 -23.14 -29.73 8.84
N THR A 58 -23.27 -29.65 10.16
CA THR A 58 -22.48 -30.46 11.10
C THR A 58 -22.77 -31.94 10.92
N ALA A 59 -24.05 -32.32 10.76
CA ALA A 59 -24.46 -33.68 10.43
C ALA A 59 -23.88 -34.20 9.09
N ARG A 60 -23.40 -33.29 8.22
CA ARG A 60 -22.74 -33.58 6.94
C ARG A 60 -21.21 -33.41 7.00
N GLY A 61 -20.62 -33.30 8.19
CA GLY A 61 -19.17 -33.21 8.38
C GLY A 61 -18.55 -31.83 8.13
N VAL A 62 -19.37 -30.78 8.09
CA VAL A 62 -18.93 -29.38 8.07
C VAL A 62 -19.29 -28.73 9.41
N GLY A 63 -18.30 -28.69 10.31
CA GLY A 63 -18.43 -28.07 11.61
C GLY A 63 -18.29 -26.54 11.56
N ALA A 64 -18.54 -25.91 12.72
CA ALA A 64 -18.40 -24.46 12.88
C ALA A 64 -16.97 -23.96 12.65
N ASP A 65 -15.96 -24.80 12.91
CA ASP A 65 -14.54 -24.54 12.65
C ASP A 65 -14.28 -24.23 11.16
N VAL A 66 -14.89 -24.98 10.25
CA VAL A 66 -14.74 -24.78 8.80
C VAL A 66 -15.38 -23.45 8.37
N VAL A 67 -16.55 -23.12 8.93
CA VAL A 67 -17.27 -21.87 8.61
C VAL A 67 -16.53 -20.65 9.17
N SER A 68 -16.01 -20.75 10.40
CA SER A 68 -15.17 -19.70 11.00
C SER A 68 -13.87 -19.51 10.24
N ALA A 69 -13.18 -20.59 9.84
CA ALA A 69 -11.98 -20.50 9.01
C ALA A 69 -12.25 -19.84 7.65
N LEU A 70 -13.42 -20.08 7.04
CA LEU A 70 -13.82 -19.40 5.81
C LEU A 70 -14.02 -17.88 6.04
N GLU A 71 -14.67 -17.49 7.14
CA GLU A 71 -14.87 -16.08 7.48
C GLU A 71 -13.56 -15.34 7.78
N GLU A 72 -12.68 -15.97 8.56
CA GLU A 72 -11.36 -15.44 8.89
C GLU A 72 -10.56 -15.18 7.62
N LYS A 73 -10.51 -16.14 6.70
CA LYS A 73 -9.80 -15.97 5.42
C LYS A 73 -10.38 -14.86 4.55
N ILE A 74 -11.70 -14.66 4.57
CA ILE A 74 -12.33 -13.53 3.85
C ILE A 74 -11.85 -12.20 4.44
N THR A 75 -11.77 -12.12 5.77
CA THR A 75 -11.28 -10.94 6.49
C THR A 75 -9.81 -10.69 6.16
N ASP A 76 -8.95 -11.70 6.31
CA ASP A 76 -7.51 -11.61 5.99
C ASP A 76 -7.27 -11.19 4.53
N ALA A 77 -8.04 -11.74 3.59
CA ALA A 77 -7.92 -11.35 2.19
C ALA A 77 -8.18 -9.84 2.00
N ARG A 78 -9.18 -9.28 2.69
CA ARG A 78 -9.48 -7.84 2.63
C ARG A 78 -8.36 -7.00 3.22
N GLU A 79 -7.82 -7.39 4.38
CA GLU A 79 -6.68 -6.69 4.97
C GLU A 79 -5.47 -6.67 4.04
N LEU A 80 -5.19 -7.79 3.35
CA LEU A 80 -4.13 -7.85 2.34
C LEU A 80 -4.41 -6.91 1.16
N ALA A 81 -5.66 -6.76 0.74
CA ALA A 81 -6.03 -5.80 -0.30
C ALA A 81 -5.80 -4.34 0.15
N ASP A 82 -6.08 -4.03 1.42
CA ASP A 82 -5.84 -2.70 2.00
C ASP A 82 -4.34 -2.39 2.08
N ILE A 83 -3.50 -3.36 2.46
CA ILE A 83 -2.03 -3.21 2.41
C ILE A 83 -1.58 -2.85 0.98
N VAL A 84 -2.11 -3.53 -0.04
CA VAL A 84 -1.79 -3.25 -1.44
C VAL A 84 -2.24 -1.85 -1.86
N ALA A 85 -3.39 -1.40 -1.37
CA ALA A 85 -3.95 -0.08 -1.63
C ALA A 85 -3.11 1.05 -1.02
N GLN A 86 -2.79 0.93 0.26
CA GLN A 86 -1.99 1.92 0.99
C GLN A 86 -0.54 1.98 0.49
N GLY A 87 -0.04 0.90 -0.09
CA GLY A 87 1.35 0.79 -0.51
C GLY A 87 1.82 1.85 -1.53
N ALA A 88 0.93 2.39 -2.36
CA ALA A 88 1.29 3.52 -3.25
C ALA A 88 1.58 4.80 -2.45
N GLY A 89 0.71 5.14 -1.51
CA GLY A 89 0.89 6.30 -0.61
C GLY A 89 2.07 6.12 0.35
N LYS A 90 2.28 4.91 0.88
CA LYS A 90 3.49 4.56 1.66
C LYS A 90 4.76 4.80 0.83
N LYS A 91 4.82 4.27 -0.40
CA LYS A 91 5.98 4.43 -1.30
C LYS A 91 6.26 5.90 -1.62
N GLN A 92 5.22 6.68 -1.94
CA GLN A 92 5.37 8.11 -2.23
C GLN A 92 5.92 8.88 -1.02
N ARG A 93 5.39 8.61 0.18
CA ARG A 93 5.89 9.23 1.41
C ARG A 93 7.34 8.86 1.68
N SER A 94 7.72 7.58 1.55
CA SER A 94 9.12 7.15 1.72
C SER A 94 10.06 7.84 0.72
N ALA A 95 9.66 7.96 -0.55
CA ALA A 95 10.44 8.66 -1.56
C ALA A 95 10.59 10.16 -1.26
N GLN A 96 9.54 10.81 -0.75
CA GLN A 96 9.61 12.20 -0.30
C GLN A 96 10.56 12.36 0.89
N THR A 97 10.42 11.51 1.91
CA THR A 97 11.33 11.49 3.07
C THR A 97 12.79 11.29 2.65
N GLU A 98 13.04 10.40 1.67
CA GLU A 98 14.38 10.21 1.13
C GLU A 98 14.93 11.47 0.46
N GLY A 99 14.11 12.11 -0.39
CA GLY A 99 14.49 13.36 -1.07
C GLY A 99 14.80 14.49 -0.09
N ASP A 100 13.95 14.67 0.93
CA ASP A 100 14.12 15.68 1.97
C ASP A 100 15.38 15.41 2.82
N ALA A 101 15.61 14.16 3.22
CA ALA A 101 16.81 13.76 3.95
C ALA A 101 18.09 14.00 3.13
N LYS A 102 18.06 13.67 1.82
CA LYS A 102 19.19 13.93 0.92
C LYS A 102 19.45 15.43 0.79
N LYS A 103 18.41 16.25 0.64
CA LYS A 103 18.54 17.71 0.54
C LYS A 103 19.17 18.30 1.81
N LEU A 104 18.68 17.90 2.98
CA LEU A 104 19.20 18.37 4.27
C LEU A 104 20.66 17.94 4.48
N MET A 105 21.00 16.69 4.15
CA MET A 105 22.39 16.21 4.17
C MET A 105 23.29 17.05 3.26
N LEU A 106 22.88 17.31 2.01
CA LEU A 106 23.67 18.11 1.08
C LEU A 106 23.84 19.57 1.55
N GLN A 107 22.82 20.17 2.15
CA GLN A 107 22.91 21.52 2.73
C GLN A 107 23.97 21.58 3.83
N GLN A 108 24.00 20.59 4.73
CA GLN A 108 25.03 20.50 5.77
C GLN A 108 26.43 20.34 5.17
N VAL A 109 26.59 19.46 4.17
CA VAL A 109 27.86 19.28 3.46
C VAL A 109 28.33 20.59 2.82
N TYR A 110 27.45 21.33 2.14
CA TYR A 110 27.82 22.61 1.52
C TYR A 110 28.24 23.67 2.57
N SER A 111 27.57 23.72 3.72
CA SER A 111 27.94 24.61 4.82
C SER A 111 29.33 24.27 5.39
N ILE A 112 29.61 22.99 5.62
CA ILE A 112 30.91 22.50 6.07
C ILE A 112 32.00 22.80 5.04
N GLN A 113 31.72 22.56 3.76
CA GLN A 113 32.66 22.88 2.67
C GLN A 113 32.96 24.38 2.59
N ALA A 114 31.96 25.25 2.78
CA ALA A 114 32.17 26.69 2.81
C ALA A 114 33.10 27.09 3.97
N ALA A 115 32.86 26.58 5.17
CA ALA A 115 33.70 26.85 6.34
C ALA A 115 35.13 26.30 6.18
N ALA A 116 35.28 25.13 5.56
CA ALA A 116 36.58 24.55 5.24
C ALA A 116 37.36 25.42 4.24
N ARG A 117 36.70 26.00 3.21
CA ARG A 117 37.36 26.96 2.30
C ARG A 117 37.87 28.18 3.05
N VAL A 118 37.08 28.74 3.96
CA VAL A 118 37.50 29.91 4.76
C VAL A 118 38.76 29.60 5.57
N LYS A 119 38.87 28.40 6.14
CA LYS A 119 40.02 28.02 6.97
C LYS A 119 41.27 27.65 6.16
N TYR A 120 41.10 26.92 5.06
CA TYR A 120 42.18 26.19 4.40
C TYR A 120 42.58 26.69 3.02
N ALA A 121 41.81 27.60 2.40
CA ALA A 121 42.05 28.03 1.00
C ALA A 121 43.49 28.47 0.73
N ASP A 122 44.07 29.26 1.64
CA ASP A 122 45.40 29.84 1.45
C ASP A 122 46.50 29.10 2.23
N SER A 123 46.13 28.22 3.17
CA SER A 123 47.04 27.63 4.15
C SER A 123 47.32 26.13 3.93
N ASP A 124 46.30 25.37 3.53
CA ASP A 124 46.42 23.92 3.26
C ASP A 124 45.41 23.47 2.20
N PRO A 125 45.72 23.67 0.89
CA PRO A 125 44.84 23.26 -0.19
C PRO A 125 44.57 21.74 -0.25
N LEU A 126 45.43 20.90 0.36
CA LEU A 126 45.23 19.46 0.40
C LEU A 126 44.09 19.09 1.36
N ALA A 127 43.98 19.79 2.49
CA ALA A 127 42.86 19.60 3.44
C ALA A 127 41.48 19.86 2.81
N LEU A 128 41.38 20.69 1.76
CA LEU A 128 40.11 20.92 1.05
C LEU A 128 39.58 19.64 0.38
N ARG A 129 40.46 18.74 -0.07
CA ARG A 129 40.05 17.47 -0.69
C ARG A 129 39.40 16.54 0.34
N ASP A 130 39.85 16.54 1.58
CA ASP A 130 39.25 15.76 2.68
C ASP A 130 37.82 16.21 2.99
N TYR A 131 37.50 17.47 2.68
CA TYR A 131 36.15 18.03 2.75
C TYR A 131 35.32 17.81 1.46
N GLY A 132 35.81 17.03 0.51
CA GLY A 132 35.12 16.74 -0.75
C GLY A 132 34.99 17.94 -1.68
N ILE A 133 35.81 18.99 -1.50
CA ILE A 133 35.79 20.19 -2.33
C ILE A 133 36.49 19.91 -3.66
N GLY A 134 35.86 20.30 -4.77
CA GLY A 134 36.33 20.03 -6.13
C GLY A 134 35.67 18.81 -6.79
N GLY A 135 34.96 17.98 -6.02
CA GLY A 135 34.12 16.89 -6.53
C GLY A 135 32.68 17.34 -6.86
N ARG A 136 32.02 16.63 -7.78
CA ARG A 136 30.59 16.84 -8.10
C ARG A 136 29.72 15.95 -7.21
N LEU A 137 29.28 16.46 -6.06
CA LEU A 137 28.42 15.74 -5.10
C LEU A 137 27.14 15.16 -5.71
N THR A 138 26.54 15.89 -6.65
CA THR A 138 25.26 15.53 -7.27
C THR A 138 25.37 14.46 -8.36
N ALA A 139 26.60 14.18 -8.84
CA ALA A 139 26.87 13.18 -9.87
C ALA A 139 27.30 11.82 -9.28
N LEU A 140 27.52 11.76 -7.97
CA LEU A 140 27.91 10.53 -7.30
C LEU A 140 26.73 9.56 -7.21
N ASN A 141 27.01 8.27 -7.37
CA ASN A 141 26.06 7.24 -7.02
C ASN A 141 25.86 7.21 -5.49
N ARG A 142 24.90 6.42 -5.02
CA ARG A 142 24.56 6.35 -3.60
C ARG A 142 25.75 5.95 -2.72
N ALA A 143 26.43 4.86 -3.08
CA ALA A 143 27.53 4.32 -2.28
C ALA A 143 28.68 5.32 -2.16
N ASP A 144 29.04 5.96 -3.28
CA ASP A 144 30.11 6.96 -3.31
C ASP A 144 29.73 8.22 -2.51
N LEU A 145 28.47 8.65 -2.60
CA LEU A 145 27.97 9.77 -1.79
C LEU A 145 27.99 9.41 -0.30
N GLU A 146 27.56 8.22 0.10
CA GLU A 146 27.63 7.75 1.49
C GLU A 146 29.08 7.73 2.00
N ALA A 147 30.02 7.18 1.21
CA ALA A 147 31.43 7.11 1.58
C ALA A 147 32.04 8.50 1.77
N LEU A 148 31.78 9.41 0.82
CA LEU A 148 32.28 10.78 0.88
C LEU A 148 31.76 11.53 2.10
N VAL A 149 30.45 11.50 2.36
CA VAL A 149 29.85 12.25 3.47
C VAL A 149 30.32 11.68 4.82
N ASN A 150 30.53 10.36 4.93
CA ASN A 150 31.15 9.77 6.12
C ASN A 150 32.62 10.20 6.30
N GLY A 151 33.37 10.33 5.21
CA GLY A 151 34.73 10.90 5.22
C GLY A 151 34.74 12.32 5.77
N ILE A 152 33.85 13.17 5.26
CA ILE A 152 33.67 14.56 5.74
C ILE A 152 33.32 14.60 7.23
N ALA A 153 32.35 13.78 7.68
CA ALA A 153 31.98 13.72 9.09
C ALA A 153 33.12 13.21 10.00
N THR A 154 33.98 12.34 9.48
CA THR A 154 35.15 11.83 10.20
C THR A 154 36.22 12.91 10.33
N ARG A 155 36.51 13.63 9.24
CA ARG A 155 37.43 14.77 9.26
C ARG A 155 36.94 15.86 10.20
N LEU A 156 35.67 16.24 10.10
CA LEU A 156 35.05 17.27 10.94
C LEU A 156 35.04 16.89 12.42
N ALA A 157 35.02 15.61 12.77
CA ALA A 157 35.11 15.17 14.18
C ALA A 157 36.49 15.43 14.80
N GLN A 158 37.52 15.63 13.98
CA GLN A 158 38.91 15.86 14.41
C GLN A 158 39.35 17.32 14.18
N ASP A 159 38.45 18.15 13.65
CA ASP A 159 38.79 19.49 13.17
C ASP A 159 37.73 20.50 13.63
N THR A 160 38.16 21.73 13.90
CA THR A 160 37.28 22.84 14.25
C THR A 160 37.24 23.83 13.11
N LEU A 161 36.09 23.92 12.43
CA LEU A 161 35.85 24.87 11.36
C LEU A 161 35.17 26.15 11.88
N PRO A 162 35.51 27.33 11.34
CA PRO A 162 34.91 28.58 11.76
C PRO A 162 33.40 28.58 11.49
N GLY A 163 32.60 28.94 12.49
CA GLY A 163 31.14 29.04 12.38
C GLY A 163 30.38 27.70 12.30
N ILE A 164 31.06 26.57 12.41
CA ILE A 164 30.44 25.24 12.45
C ILE A 164 30.40 24.74 13.91
N PRO A 165 29.23 24.34 14.44
CA PRO A 165 29.13 23.84 15.80
C PRO A 165 29.85 22.48 15.94
N THR A 166 30.34 22.18 17.13
CA THR A 166 31.02 20.91 17.44
C THR A 166 30.11 19.68 17.27
N THR A 167 28.80 19.86 17.30
CA THR A 167 27.80 18.80 17.04
C THR A 167 27.66 18.45 15.57
N ALA A 168 28.15 19.30 14.64
CA ALA A 168 27.87 19.16 13.21
C ALA A 168 28.32 17.81 12.62
N ALA A 169 29.40 17.21 13.13
CA ALA A 169 29.83 15.89 12.71
C ALA A 169 28.85 14.77 13.13
N ALA A 170 28.21 14.90 14.30
CA ALA A 170 27.17 13.97 14.74
C ALA A 170 25.86 14.21 13.97
N ASP A 171 25.50 15.48 13.75
CA ASP A 171 24.31 15.87 12.98
C ASP A 171 24.39 15.34 11.54
N LEU A 172 25.56 15.43 10.91
CA LEU A 172 25.79 14.90 9.56
C LEU A 172 25.67 13.37 9.50
N ARG A 173 26.19 12.65 10.50
CA ARG A 173 26.02 11.18 10.60
C ARG A 173 24.56 10.80 10.76
N SER A 174 23.80 11.56 11.55
CA SER A 174 22.35 11.37 11.73
C SER A 174 21.59 11.59 10.41
N ALA A 175 21.96 12.61 9.64
CA ALA A 175 21.39 12.89 8.33
C ALA A 175 21.64 11.73 7.33
N ILE A 176 22.86 11.18 7.28
CA ILE A 176 23.18 10.00 6.46
C ILE A 176 22.32 8.80 6.89
N ALA A 177 22.23 8.52 8.19
CA ALA A 177 21.44 7.40 8.72
C ALA A 177 19.95 7.52 8.34
N THR A 178 19.39 8.72 8.44
CA THR A 178 18.00 9.02 8.04
C THR A 178 17.79 8.77 6.55
N TRP A 179 18.70 9.24 5.69
CA TRP A 179 18.63 9.01 4.26
C TRP A 179 18.74 7.52 3.89
N LYS A 180 19.58 6.75 4.60
CA LYS A 180 19.69 5.28 4.44
C LYS A 180 18.41 4.56 4.83
N SER A 181 17.84 4.92 5.97
CA SER A 181 16.59 4.35 6.48
C SER A 181 15.40 4.58 5.53
N ALA A 182 15.31 5.77 4.94
CA ALA A 182 14.24 6.10 3.99
C ALA A 182 14.27 5.19 2.74
N ASN A 183 15.46 4.91 2.19
CA ASN A 183 15.63 4.01 1.05
C ASN A 183 15.29 2.54 1.40
N ALA A 184 15.69 2.07 2.59
CA ALA A 184 15.31 0.75 3.07
C ALA A 184 13.78 0.63 3.21
N SER A 185 13.13 1.68 3.70
CA SER A 185 11.66 1.75 3.84
C SER A 185 10.94 1.66 2.49
N GLN A 186 11.49 2.28 1.44
CA GLN A 186 10.94 2.19 0.09
C GLN A 186 11.02 0.76 -0.49
N SER A 187 12.15 0.09 -0.26
CA SER A 187 12.36 -1.30 -0.69
C SER A 187 11.42 -2.24 0.05
N ALA A 188 11.35 -2.12 1.38
CA ALA A 188 10.45 -2.89 2.23
C ALA A 188 8.96 -2.70 1.84
N THR A 189 8.53 -1.47 1.53
CA THR A 189 7.15 -1.21 1.07
C THR A 189 6.85 -1.93 -0.25
N THR A 190 7.85 -2.04 -1.14
CA THR A 190 7.67 -2.72 -2.42
C THR A 190 7.53 -4.24 -2.22
N GLU A 191 8.36 -4.81 -1.35
CA GLU A 191 8.30 -6.22 -0.96
C GLU A 191 7.00 -6.57 -0.22
N GLU A 192 6.57 -5.74 0.72
CA GLU A 192 5.31 -5.88 1.47
C GLU A 192 4.12 -5.97 0.50
N ARG A 193 4.06 -5.07 -0.48
CA ARG A 193 2.98 -5.09 -1.49
C ARG A 193 3.01 -6.32 -2.38
N SER A 194 4.19 -6.75 -2.81
CA SER A 194 4.34 -7.94 -3.65
C SER A 194 3.88 -9.19 -2.89
N THR A 195 4.34 -9.32 -1.66
CA THR A 195 3.96 -10.41 -0.74
C THR A 195 2.46 -10.40 -0.46
N ALA A 196 1.88 -9.23 -0.18
CA ALA A 196 0.45 -9.11 0.08
C ALA A 196 -0.40 -9.52 -1.12
N ARG A 197 0.00 -9.17 -2.35
CA ARG A 197 -0.69 -9.63 -3.58
C ARG A 197 -0.65 -11.15 -3.70
N SER A 198 0.53 -11.75 -3.56
CA SER A 198 0.68 -13.20 -3.67
C SER A 198 -0.15 -13.93 -2.61
N ARG A 199 -0.10 -13.48 -1.34
CA ARG A 199 -0.88 -14.08 -0.25
C ARG A 199 -2.38 -13.93 -0.48
N ARG A 200 -2.84 -12.77 -0.94
CA ARG A 200 -4.26 -12.54 -1.27
C ARG A 200 -4.74 -13.51 -2.33
N ASP A 201 -3.97 -13.72 -3.39
CA ASP A 201 -4.36 -14.61 -4.48
C ASP A 201 -4.44 -16.08 -4.02
N THR A 202 -3.51 -16.53 -3.17
CA THR A 202 -3.59 -17.82 -2.48
C THR A 202 -4.83 -17.89 -1.59
N MET A 203 -5.10 -16.85 -0.81
CA MET A 203 -6.24 -16.80 0.11
C MET A 203 -7.57 -16.93 -0.64
N VAL A 204 -7.72 -16.30 -1.80
CA VAL A 204 -8.93 -16.44 -2.64
C VAL A 204 -9.13 -17.89 -3.10
N GLN A 205 -8.05 -18.63 -3.41
CA GLN A 205 -8.14 -20.04 -3.77
C GLN A 205 -8.61 -20.89 -2.58
N GLU A 206 -8.08 -20.64 -1.39
CA GLU A 206 -8.47 -21.32 -0.15
C GLU A 206 -9.93 -21.02 0.23
N ILE A 207 -10.36 -19.77 0.12
CA ILE A 207 -11.76 -19.34 0.28
C ILE A 207 -12.65 -20.12 -0.69
N ASN A 208 -12.26 -20.22 -1.96
CA ASN A 208 -13.02 -20.96 -2.97
C ASN A 208 -13.10 -22.47 -2.66
N ALA A 209 -12.09 -23.05 -2.03
CA ALA A 209 -12.09 -24.45 -1.62
C ALA A 209 -12.99 -24.68 -0.41
N LEU A 210 -12.86 -23.86 0.64
CA LEU A 210 -13.71 -23.92 1.84
C LEU A 210 -15.17 -23.64 1.53
N ARG A 211 -15.45 -22.62 0.70
CA ARG A 211 -16.81 -22.34 0.22
C ARG A 211 -17.41 -23.56 -0.47
N ARG A 212 -16.67 -24.20 -1.39
CA ARG A 212 -17.13 -25.42 -2.08
C ARG A 212 -17.41 -26.55 -1.10
N LYS A 213 -16.57 -26.75 -0.07
CA LYS A 213 -16.83 -27.74 1.00
C LYS A 213 -18.15 -27.48 1.72
N VAL A 214 -18.43 -26.23 2.10
CA VAL A 214 -19.72 -25.83 2.70
C VAL A 214 -20.87 -26.07 1.72
N GLN A 215 -20.70 -25.73 0.44
CA GLN A 215 -21.71 -25.90 -0.59
C GLN A 215 -22.04 -27.38 -0.88
N PHE A 216 -21.06 -28.28 -0.89
CA PHE A 216 -21.31 -29.72 -1.02
C PHE A 216 -22.07 -30.28 0.19
N ALA A 217 -21.72 -29.86 1.41
CA ALA A 217 -22.47 -30.24 2.60
C ALA A 217 -23.91 -29.73 2.56
N ALA A 218 -24.11 -28.47 2.12
CA ALA A 218 -25.43 -27.89 1.92
C ALA A 218 -26.23 -28.62 0.83
N ASP A 219 -25.61 -29.01 -0.29
CA ASP A 219 -26.28 -29.76 -1.37
C ASP A 219 -26.85 -31.09 -0.87
N GLY A 220 -26.11 -31.79 0.01
CA GLY A 220 -26.60 -32.99 0.68
C GLY A 220 -27.64 -32.71 1.75
N ALA A 221 -27.51 -31.63 2.53
CA ALA A 221 -28.45 -31.27 3.59
C ALA A 221 -29.81 -30.78 3.06
N TYR A 222 -29.83 -30.23 1.84
CA TYR A 222 -31.01 -29.63 1.22
C TYR A 222 -31.19 -30.18 -0.20
N PRO A 223 -31.72 -31.39 -0.38
CA PRO A 223 -31.80 -32.03 -1.69
C PRO A 223 -32.55 -31.21 -2.73
N HIS A 224 -32.11 -31.29 -3.99
CA HIS A 224 -32.65 -30.50 -5.10
C HIS A 224 -34.02 -30.99 -5.61
N TRP A 225 -34.42 -32.22 -5.28
CA TRP A 225 -35.73 -32.76 -5.65
C TRP A 225 -36.85 -32.33 -4.68
N GLU A 226 -36.51 -31.65 -3.59
CA GLU A 226 -37.45 -31.10 -2.64
C GLU A 226 -37.66 -29.60 -2.93
N PRO A 227 -38.81 -29.19 -3.48
CA PRO A 227 -39.03 -27.81 -3.92
C PRO A 227 -39.01 -26.79 -2.77
N GLU A 228 -39.34 -27.22 -1.55
CA GLU A 228 -39.29 -26.40 -0.33
C GLU A 228 -37.87 -25.92 -0.01
N ASN A 229 -36.84 -26.66 -0.44
CA ASN A 229 -35.45 -26.30 -0.23
C ASN A 229 -34.93 -25.25 -1.21
N ALA A 230 -35.67 -24.89 -2.26
CA ALA A 230 -35.16 -24.04 -3.35
C ALA A 230 -34.64 -22.67 -2.88
N ALA A 231 -35.29 -22.06 -1.89
CA ALA A 231 -34.88 -20.79 -1.30
C ALA A 231 -33.55 -20.94 -0.52
N ILE A 232 -33.45 -21.95 0.34
CA ILE A 232 -32.25 -22.23 1.14
C ILE A 232 -31.06 -22.58 0.23
N ARG A 233 -31.29 -23.40 -0.79
CA ARG A 233 -30.28 -23.72 -1.82
C ARG A 233 -29.74 -22.46 -2.47
N THR A 234 -30.61 -21.50 -2.80
CA THR A 234 -30.20 -20.21 -3.38
C THR A 234 -29.35 -19.39 -2.41
N ALA A 235 -29.69 -19.38 -1.11
CA ALA A 235 -28.89 -18.69 -0.08
C ALA A 235 -27.48 -19.27 0.06
N PHE A 236 -27.32 -20.60 -0.12
CA PHE A 236 -26.02 -21.27 -0.23
C PHE A 236 -25.33 -21.13 -1.60
N GLY A 237 -25.93 -20.38 -2.54
CA GLY A 237 -25.40 -20.22 -3.90
C GLY A 237 -25.44 -21.51 -4.74
N LEU A 238 -26.36 -22.42 -4.42
CA LEU A 238 -26.57 -23.69 -5.12
C LEU A 238 -27.66 -23.55 -6.21
N PRO A 239 -27.62 -24.39 -7.27
CA PRO A 239 -28.72 -24.48 -8.23
C PRO A 239 -29.99 -25.01 -7.56
N LYS A 240 -31.15 -24.41 -7.88
CA LYS A 240 -32.43 -24.77 -7.26
C LYS A 240 -32.84 -26.23 -7.53
N ASN A 241 -32.81 -26.65 -8.80
CA ASN A 241 -33.46 -27.89 -9.25
C ASN A 241 -32.48 -28.93 -9.81
N LYS A 242 -31.19 -28.84 -9.47
CA LYS A 242 -30.16 -29.79 -9.91
C LYS A 242 -29.05 -29.89 -8.87
N PRO A 243 -28.31 -31.03 -8.82
CA PRO A 243 -27.20 -31.20 -7.89
C PRO A 243 -26.08 -30.19 -8.15
N PHE A 244 -25.28 -29.91 -7.12
CA PHE A 244 -24.14 -29.01 -7.21
C PHE A 244 -22.92 -29.73 -7.80
N ALA A 245 -22.27 -29.13 -8.80
CA ALA A 245 -21.16 -29.75 -9.53
C ALA A 245 -19.76 -29.20 -9.17
N GLY A 246 -19.68 -28.15 -8.35
CA GLY A 246 -18.41 -27.49 -7.98
C GLY A 246 -17.99 -26.35 -8.88
#